data_AF-A0A4S9L6B8-F1
#
_entry.id   AF-A0A4S9L6B8-F1
#
_cell.length_a   1.000
_cell.length_b   1.000
_cell.length_c   1.000
_cell.angle_alpha   90.00
_cell.angle_beta   90.00
_cell.angle_gamma   90.00
#
_symmetry.space_group_name_H-M   'P 1'
#
loop_
_entity.id
_entity.type
_entity.pdbx_description
1 polymer ?
#
loop_
_entity_poly.entity_id
_entity_poly.type
_entity_poly.pdbx_seq_one_letter_code
_entity_poly.pdbx_strand_id
1 'polypeptide(L)'
;MSDPIAPSSSTPMAPATSANTTAPAPSAPVPQHRHIWIITGPAGCGKTSVAEYLASYFTLPYLEGDAFHPQANIEKMANNIPLTDADRWDWLILLRDQAVAALESGASGVVLTCSALKRKYRDVIRVASYNDNNVLVHFIYLSATQELLLQRVHGRVGHYMKDSMVKSQFEALEPPTVDERDVMSVDVSGDFASVQQLALEVVNQVMTQDAVIVQPSQA
;
A
#
# COMPACT_ATOMS: atom_id res chain seq x y z
N MET A 1 52.10 79.24 33.88
CA MET A 1 51.91 78.26 32.79
C MET A 1 50.73 77.40 33.20
N SER A 2 49.52 77.95 33.23
CA SER A 2 48.59 78.12 32.10
C SER A 2 47.91 76.80 31.73
N ASP A 3 46.74 76.55 32.34
CA ASP A 3 45.64 75.82 31.67
C ASP A 3 45.20 76.64 30.44
N PRO A 4 44.62 76.03 29.38
CA PRO A 4 43.15 75.88 29.37
C PRO A 4 42.53 74.77 28.48
N ILE A 5 41.30 74.39 28.88
CA ILE A 5 40.07 74.25 28.07
C ILE A 5 39.92 73.05 27.09
N ALA A 6 38.84 72.29 27.32
CA ALA A 6 38.23 71.31 26.42
C ALA A 6 37.57 71.94 25.19
N PRO A 7 37.22 71.15 24.15
CA PRO A 7 35.82 71.19 23.74
C PRO A 7 35.20 69.83 23.37
N SER A 8 33.89 69.82 23.51
CA SER A 8 32.88 68.86 23.06
C SER A 8 32.75 68.75 21.54
N SER A 9 32.49 67.53 21.03
CA SER A 9 31.78 67.29 19.76
C SER A 9 31.31 65.82 19.73
N SER A 10 30.01 65.59 19.93
CA SER A 10 29.01 65.31 18.88
C SER A 10 29.11 63.91 18.27
N THR A 11 28.16 63.08 18.67
CA THR A 11 27.75 61.77 18.15
C THR A 11 27.62 61.74 16.62
N PRO A 12 27.81 60.56 16.01
CA PRO A 12 26.87 60.13 14.99
C PRO A 12 26.28 58.74 15.28
N MET A 13 24.96 58.71 15.19
CA MET A 13 24.06 57.59 14.91
C MET A 13 24.72 56.37 14.24
N ALA A 14 24.72 55.23 14.91
CA ALA A 14 24.85 53.92 14.27
C ALA A 14 23.45 53.45 13.82
N PRO A 15 23.32 52.84 12.63
CA PRO A 15 22.03 52.52 12.03
C PRO A 15 21.32 51.37 12.77
N ALA A 16 20.01 51.52 12.93
CA ALA A 16 19.11 50.48 13.38
C ALA A 16 19.26 49.25 12.48
N THR A 17 19.76 48.15 13.04
CA THR A 17 19.74 46.85 12.39
C THR A 17 18.34 46.28 12.58
N SER A 18 17.52 46.38 11.54
CA SER A 18 16.24 45.68 11.44
C SER A 18 16.51 44.17 11.54
N ALA A 19 16.34 43.60 12.73
CA ALA A 19 16.20 42.18 12.89
C ALA A 19 14.84 41.80 12.30
N ASN A 20 14.85 41.41 11.03
CA ASN A 20 13.74 40.72 10.40
C ASN A 20 13.54 39.41 11.15
N THR A 21 12.57 39.38 12.06
CA THR A 21 12.05 38.14 12.64
C THR A 21 11.27 37.43 11.54
N THR A 22 11.96 36.68 10.70
CA THR A 22 11.35 35.69 9.82
C THR A 22 10.58 34.72 10.72
N ALA A 23 9.25 34.77 10.63
CA ALA A 23 8.39 33.76 11.23
C ALA A 23 8.90 32.37 10.82
N PRO A 24 8.91 31.38 11.74
CA PRO A 24 9.25 30.02 11.35
C PRO A 24 8.27 29.58 10.26
N ALA A 25 8.84 28.96 9.21
CA ALA A 25 8.08 28.33 8.13
C ALA A 25 6.99 27.42 8.69
N PRO A 26 5.84 27.28 8.01
CA PRO A 26 4.75 26.42 8.49
C PRO A 26 5.30 25.03 8.82
N SER A 27 5.02 24.61 10.04
CA SER A 27 5.30 23.28 10.58
C SER A 27 4.96 22.20 9.57
N ALA A 28 5.81 21.17 9.51
CA ALA A 28 5.65 19.98 8.68
C ALA A 28 4.18 19.52 8.58
N PRO A 29 3.70 19.07 7.41
CA PRO A 29 2.34 18.58 7.28
C PRO A 29 2.10 17.45 8.30
N VAL A 30 0.92 17.49 8.92
CA VAL A 30 0.35 16.43 9.76
C VAL A 30 0.69 15.07 9.14
N PRO A 31 1.13 14.05 9.90
CA PRO A 31 1.44 12.75 9.31
C PRO A 31 0.19 12.20 8.63
N GLN A 32 0.19 12.24 7.30
CA GLN A 32 -0.77 11.56 6.46
C GLN A 32 -0.60 10.07 6.74
N HIS A 33 -1.70 9.33 6.92
CA HIS A 33 -1.60 7.89 7.16
C HIS A 33 -0.78 7.24 6.04
N ARG A 34 -0.06 6.17 6.40
CA ARG A 34 0.68 5.35 5.45
C ARG A 34 -0.17 4.15 5.06
N HIS A 35 -0.26 3.87 3.77
CA HIS A 35 -1.21 2.89 3.25
C HIS A 35 -0.52 1.62 2.74
N ILE A 36 -0.94 0.45 3.24
CA ILE A 36 -0.57 -0.85 2.66
C ILE A 36 -1.70 -1.33 1.77
N TRP A 37 -1.46 -1.39 0.46
CA TRP A 37 -2.44 -1.83 -0.54
C TRP A 37 -2.18 -3.28 -0.95
N ILE A 38 -3.01 -4.19 -0.48
CA ILE A 38 -2.94 -5.60 -0.83
C ILE A 38 -3.81 -5.88 -2.06
N ILE A 39 -3.20 -6.20 -3.20
CA ILE A 39 -3.94 -6.65 -4.37
C ILE A 39 -4.16 -8.16 -4.24
N THR A 40 -5.42 -8.55 -4.01
CA THR A 40 -5.82 -9.91 -3.63
C THR A 40 -6.81 -10.53 -4.61
N GLY A 41 -6.87 -11.85 -4.62
CA GLY A 41 -7.72 -12.65 -5.51
C GLY A 41 -7.03 -13.92 -6.01
N PRO A 42 -7.81 -14.83 -6.63
CA PRO A 42 -7.30 -16.10 -7.15
C PRO A 42 -6.31 -15.91 -8.30
N ALA A 43 -5.57 -16.97 -8.64
CA ALA A 43 -4.66 -16.97 -9.78
C ALA A 43 -5.41 -16.63 -11.08
N GLY A 44 -4.79 -15.82 -11.94
CA GLY A 44 -5.39 -15.41 -13.22
C GLY A 44 -6.31 -14.19 -13.15
N CYS A 45 -6.61 -13.63 -11.96
CA CYS A 45 -7.46 -12.45 -11.83
C CYS A 45 -6.78 -11.12 -12.23
N GLY A 46 -5.44 -11.10 -12.37
CA GLY A 46 -4.69 -9.92 -12.81
C GLY A 46 -3.93 -9.15 -11.72
N LYS A 47 -3.70 -9.74 -10.54
CA LYS A 47 -3.03 -9.08 -9.38
C LYS A 47 -1.78 -8.29 -9.76
N THR A 48 -0.76 -8.94 -10.32
CA THR A 48 0.52 -8.31 -10.69
C THR A 48 0.30 -7.10 -11.58
N SER A 49 -0.55 -7.21 -12.59
CA SER A 49 -0.78 -6.12 -13.53
C SER A 49 -1.54 -4.93 -12.96
N VAL A 50 -2.48 -5.16 -12.05
CA VAL A 50 -3.15 -4.07 -11.31
C VAL A 50 -2.18 -3.46 -10.31
N ALA A 51 -1.39 -4.27 -9.62
CA ALA A 51 -0.42 -3.82 -8.63
C ALA A 51 0.68 -2.94 -9.25
N GLU A 52 1.28 -3.37 -10.36
CA GLU A 52 2.29 -2.61 -11.11
C GLU A 52 1.73 -1.26 -11.59
N TYR A 53 0.49 -1.26 -12.08
CA TYR A 53 -0.17 -0.02 -12.52
C TYR A 53 -0.39 0.96 -11.38
N LEU A 54 -0.97 0.51 -10.26
CA LEU A 54 -1.19 1.35 -9.09
C LEU A 54 0.14 1.85 -8.49
N ALA A 55 1.13 0.97 -8.35
CA ALA A 55 2.45 1.32 -7.84
C ALA A 55 3.13 2.38 -8.71
N SER A 56 3.06 2.23 -10.04
CA SER A 56 3.58 3.21 -11.00
C SER A 56 2.83 4.54 -10.90
N TYR A 57 1.49 4.51 -10.90
CA TYR A 57 0.66 5.70 -10.86
C TYR A 57 0.89 6.55 -9.60
N PHE A 58 0.96 5.91 -8.44
CA PHE A 58 1.18 6.59 -7.16
C PHE A 58 2.65 6.74 -6.77
N THR A 59 3.58 6.27 -7.62
CA THR A 59 5.03 6.24 -7.31
C THR A 59 5.32 5.54 -5.96
N LEU A 60 4.67 4.41 -5.73
CA LEU A 60 4.82 3.61 -4.51
C LEU A 60 5.76 2.41 -4.75
N PRO A 61 6.48 1.95 -3.71
CA PRO A 61 7.15 0.66 -3.75
C PRO A 61 6.16 -0.47 -4.09
N TYR A 62 6.62 -1.42 -4.90
CA TYR A 62 5.88 -2.62 -5.27
C TYR A 62 6.58 -3.86 -4.74
N LEU A 63 5.83 -4.74 -4.08
CA LEU A 63 6.28 -6.05 -3.61
C LEU A 63 5.48 -7.16 -4.33
N GLU A 64 6.18 -8.07 -5.02
CA GLU A 64 5.57 -9.28 -5.58
C GLU A 64 5.53 -10.38 -4.50
N GLY A 65 4.35 -10.68 -3.94
CA GLY A 65 4.24 -11.57 -2.78
C GLY A 65 4.68 -13.00 -3.05
N ASP A 66 4.52 -13.49 -4.28
CA ASP A 66 4.95 -14.84 -4.66
C ASP A 66 6.48 -14.99 -4.60
N ALA A 67 7.24 -13.89 -4.70
CA ALA A 67 8.70 -13.89 -4.61
C ALA A 67 9.24 -14.17 -3.18
N PHE A 68 8.39 -14.04 -2.16
CA PHE A 68 8.75 -14.27 -0.76
C PHE A 68 8.39 -15.68 -0.26
N HIS A 69 7.92 -16.56 -1.14
CA HIS A 69 7.67 -17.94 -0.74
C HIS A 69 8.98 -18.64 -0.35
N PRO A 70 9.01 -19.39 0.77
CA PRO A 70 10.14 -20.24 1.08
C PRO A 70 10.29 -21.33 0.01
N GLN A 71 11.52 -21.81 -0.17
CA GLN A 71 11.84 -22.82 -1.19
C GLN A 71 10.93 -24.06 -1.12
N ALA A 72 10.59 -24.51 0.09
CA ALA A 72 9.67 -25.65 0.29
C ALA A 72 8.27 -25.40 -0.30
N ASN A 73 7.76 -24.17 -0.26
CA ASN A 73 6.46 -23.83 -0.86
C ASN A 73 6.57 -23.79 -2.38
N ILE A 74 7.65 -23.22 -2.92
CA ILE A 74 7.93 -23.19 -4.35
C ILE A 74 7.98 -24.63 -4.89
N GLU A 75 8.67 -25.54 -4.20
CA GLU A 75 8.76 -26.95 -4.57
C GLU A 75 7.41 -27.66 -4.54
N LYS A 76 6.58 -27.43 -3.51
CA LYS A 76 5.20 -27.96 -3.47
C LYS A 76 4.39 -27.48 -4.67
N MET A 77 4.38 -26.17 -4.93
CA MET A 77 3.63 -25.60 -6.06
C MET A 77 4.15 -26.09 -7.41
N ALA A 78 5.46 -26.21 -7.59
CA ALA A 78 6.09 -26.76 -8.79
C ALA A 78 5.67 -28.21 -9.06
N ASN A 79 5.42 -28.98 -8.00
CA ASN A 79 4.94 -30.37 -8.07
C ASN A 79 3.40 -30.48 -8.07
N ASN A 80 2.65 -29.38 -8.27
CA ASN A 80 1.18 -29.34 -8.21
C ASN A 80 0.59 -29.78 -6.85
N ILE A 81 1.36 -29.65 -5.78
CA ILE A 81 0.89 -29.94 -4.43
C ILE A 81 0.35 -28.62 -3.85
N PRO A 82 -0.96 -28.53 -3.52
CA PRO A 82 -1.51 -27.33 -2.92
C PRO A 82 -0.86 -27.05 -1.57
N LEU A 83 -0.52 -25.78 -1.31
CA LEU A 83 -0.05 -25.37 0.01
C LEU A 83 -1.17 -25.53 1.04
N THR A 84 -0.81 -25.90 2.25
CA THR A 84 -1.70 -25.93 3.42
C THR A 84 -1.71 -24.57 4.13
N ASP A 85 -2.54 -24.42 5.17
CA ASP A 85 -2.52 -23.22 5.98
C ASP A 85 -1.17 -23.08 6.73
N ALA A 86 -0.64 -24.19 7.24
CA ALA A 86 0.66 -24.23 7.94
C ALA A 86 1.81 -23.74 7.06
N ASP A 87 1.79 -24.10 5.78
CA ASP A 87 2.78 -23.65 4.80
C ASP A 87 2.75 -22.13 4.56
N ARG A 88 1.61 -21.48 4.84
CA ARG A 88 1.39 -20.06 4.51
C ARG A 88 1.67 -19.11 5.67
N TRP A 89 1.68 -19.56 6.92
CA TRP A 89 1.78 -18.66 8.07
C TRP A 89 3.06 -17.81 8.06
N ASP A 90 4.22 -18.46 7.92
CA ASP A 90 5.50 -17.76 7.91
C ASP A 90 5.63 -16.83 6.69
N TRP A 91 5.09 -17.26 5.54
CA TRP A 91 5.05 -16.44 4.33
C TRP A 91 4.19 -15.18 4.51
N LEU A 92 2.98 -15.30 5.07
CA LEU A 92 2.09 -14.16 5.31
C LEU A 92 2.69 -13.18 6.35
N ILE A 93 3.31 -13.71 7.39
CA ILE A 93 4.05 -12.93 8.39
C ILE A 93 5.18 -12.15 7.72
N LEU A 94 5.99 -12.83 6.89
CA LEU A 94 7.06 -12.19 6.14
C LEU A 94 6.54 -11.08 5.23
N LEU A 95 5.45 -11.32 4.46
CA LEU A 95 4.87 -10.31 3.60
C LEU A 95 4.40 -9.06 4.37
N ARG A 96 3.76 -9.26 5.53
CA ARG A 96 3.38 -8.16 6.42
C ARG A 96 4.61 -7.35 6.84
N ASP A 97 5.65 -8.04 7.32
CA ASP A 97 6.84 -7.39 7.84
C ASP A 97 7.61 -6.64 6.73
N GLN A 98 7.65 -7.19 5.52
CA GLN A 98 8.23 -6.52 4.34
C GLN A 98 7.41 -5.31 3.91
N ALA A 99 6.08 -5.38 3.96
CA ALA A 99 5.22 -4.22 3.67
C ALA A 99 5.47 -3.09 4.68
N VAL A 100 5.56 -3.41 5.98
CA VAL A 100 5.89 -2.43 7.02
C VAL A 100 7.28 -1.83 6.80
N ALA A 101 8.30 -2.65 6.55
CA ALA A 101 9.65 -2.17 6.27
C ALA A 101 9.71 -1.26 5.05
N ALA A 102 8.93 -1.53 3.99
CA ALA A 102 8.85 -0.67 2.82
C ALA A 102 8.33 0.74 3.17
N LEU A 103 7.43 0.87 4.16
CA LEU A 103 6.95 2.16 4.64
C LEU A 103 7.99 2.94 5.46
N GLU A 104 9.02 2.30 6.00
CA GLU A 104 10.10 2.96 6.74
C GLU A 104 11.04 3.77 5.83
N SER A 105 10.98 3.53 4.52
CA SER A 105 11.71 4.31 3.51
C SER A 105 11.21 5.75 3.34
N GLY A 106 10.13 6.13 4.04
CA GLY A 106 9.48 7.44 3.94
C GLY A 106 8.38 7.50 2.88
N ALA A 107 8.07 6.37 2.22
CA ALA A 107 6.95 6.29 1.30
C ALA A 107 5.59 6.46 2.01
N SER A 108 4.64 7.13 1.35
CA SER A 108 3.26 7.29 1.82
C SER A 108 2.43 6.00 1.73
N GLY A 109 2.98 4.95 1.12
CA GLY A 109 2.33 3.66 1.02
C GLY A 109 3.21 2.60 0.36
N VAL A 110 2.65 1.40 0.20
CA VAL A 110 3.25 0.27 -0.52
C VAL A 110 2.15 -0.53 -1.18
N VAL A 111 2.42 -1.06 -2.38
CA VAL A 111 1.53 -2.00 -3.07
C VAL A 111 2.14 -3.40 -2.99
N LEU A 112 1.35 -4.38 -2.56
CA LEU A 112 1.79 -5.77 -2.39
C LEU A 112 0.77 -6.70 -3.04
N THR A 113 1.21 -7.60 -3.93
CA THR A 113 0.37 -8.72 -4.36
C THR A 113 0.35 -9.80 -3.28
N CYS A 114 -0.83 -10.31 -2.94
CA CYS A 114 -0.95 -11.48 -2.09
C CYS A 114 -2.27 -12.17 -2.38
N SER A 115 -2.27 -13.49 -2.58
CA SER A 115 -3.52 -14.20 -2.86
C SER A 115 -4.54 -14.10 -1.73
N ALA A 116 -4.09 -14.04 -0.46
CA ALA A 116 -4.88 -13.80 0.76
C ALA A 116 -6.36 -14.28 0.71
N LEU A 117 -6.54 -15.52 0.26
CA LEU A 117 -7.85 -16.06 -0.15
C LEU A 117 -8.81 -16.27 1.01
N LYS A 118 -8.29 -16.46 2.23
CA LYS A 118 -9.07 -16.70 3.44
C LYS A 118 -9.09 -15.47 4.34
N ARG A 119 -10.16 -15.26 5.09
CA ARG A 119 -10.27 -14.16 6.06
C ARG A 119 -9.13 -14.15 7.05
N LYS A 120 -8.81 -15.31 7.60
CA LYS A 120 -7.68 -15.48 8.54
C LYS A 120 -6.32 -15.10 7.95
N TYR A 121 -6.14 -15.16 6.63
CA TYR A 121 -4.91 -14.70 5.99
C TYR A 121 -4.86 -13.17 5.94
N ARG A 122 -5.99 -12.54 5.62
CA ARG A 122 -6.15 -11.09 5.66
C ARG A 122 -5.92 -10.56 7.08
N ASP A 123 -6.44 -11.26 8.09
CA ASP A 123 -6.24 -10.93 9.50
C ASP A 123 -4.75 -10.92 9.92
N VAL A 124 -3.94 -11.86 9.42
CA VAL A 124 -2.48 -11.86 9.68
C VAL A 124 -1.82 -10.58 9.14
N ILE A 125 -2.22 -10.12 7.95
CA ILE A 125 -1.69 -8.88 7.36
C ILE A 125 -2.20 -7.64 8.11
N ARG A 126 -3.47 -7.63 8.54
CA ARG A 126 -4.07 -6.53 9.33
C ARG A 126 -3.32 -6.22 10.62
N VAL A 127 -2.59 -7.19 11.19
CA VAL A 127 -1.71 -6.94 12.35
C VAL A 127 -0.68 -5.83 12.11
N ALA A 128 -0.34 -5.51 10.84
CA ALA A 128 0.54 -4.38 10.52
C ALA A 128 0.07 -3.05 11.13
N SER A 129 -1.24 -2.81 11.19
CA SER A 129 -1.81 -1.56 11.76
C SER A 129 -1.95 -1.58 13.28
N TYR A 130 -1.77 -2.73 13.93
CA TYR A 130 -1.93 -2.83 15.40
C TYR A 130 -0.77 -2.21 16.17
N ASN A 131 0.42 -2.19 15.57
CA ASN A 131 1.63 -1.66 16.18
C ASN A 131 1.86 -0.18 15.86
N ASP A 132 1.18 0.37 14.85
CA ASP A 132 1.24 1.77 14.46
C ASP A 132 -0.12 2.24 13.93
N ASN A 133 -0.80 3.08 14.72
CA ASN A 133 -2.10 3.65 14.36
C ASN A 133 -2.05 4.56 13.11
N ASN A 134 -0.86 4.94 12.64
CA ASN A 134 -0.70 5.71 11.41
C ASN A 134 -0.61 4.83 10.16
N VAL A 135 -0.67 3.49 10.30
CA VAL A 135 -0.64 2.56 9.17
C VAL A 135 -2.06 2.02 8.94
N LEU A 136 -2.54 2.18 7.70
CA LEU A 136 -3.82 1.63 7.28
C LEU A 136 -3.60 0.51 6.26
N VAL A 137 -4.20 -0.66 6.52
CA VAL A 137 -4.16 -1.80 5.61
C VAL A 137 -5.45 -1.82 4.81
N HIS A 138 -5.33 -2.00 3.50
CA HIS A 138 -6.43 -2.02 2.54
C HIS A 138 -6.28 -3.22 1.62
N PHE A 139 -7.38 -3.84 1.23
CA PHE A 139 -7.39 -4.95 0.28
C PHE A 139 -8.19 -4.56 -0.97
N ILE A 140 -7.57 -4.66 -2.14
CA ILE A 140 -8.24 -4.57 -3.43
C ILE A 140 -8.50 -6.00 -3.90
N TYR A 141 -9.72 -6.48 -3.67
CA TYR A 141 -10.14 -7.82 -4.05
C TYR A 141 -10.61 -7.84 -5.50
N LEU A 142 -9.80 -8.47 -6.35
CA LEU A 142 -10.12 -8.69 -7.76
C LEU A 142 -11.11 -9.85 -7.90
N SER A 143 -12.39 -9.51 -7.95
CA SER A 143 -13.50 -10.45 -8.02
C SER A 143 -13.69 -10.95 -9.45
N ALA A 144 -13.70 -12.26 -9.63
CA ALA A 144 -13.91 -12.93 -10.90
C ALA A 144 -14.72 -14.20 -10.71
N THR A 145 -15.50 -14.59 -11.71
CA THR A 145 -16.10 -15.93 -11.75
C THR A 145 -15.04 -16.98 -12.04
N GLN A 146 -15.26 -18.21 -11.58
CA GLN A 146 -14.36 -19.32 -11.85
C GLN A 146 -14.21 -19.57 -13.35
N GLU A 147 -15.30 -19.45 -14.11
CA GLU A 147 -15.33 -19.63 -15.56
C GLU A 147 -14.43 -18.61 -16.27
N LEU A 148 -14.49 -17.34 -15.87
CA LEU A 148 -13.64 -16.29 -16.43
C LEU A 148 -12.15 -16.55 -16.15
N LEU A 149 -11.82 -16.98 -14.92
CA LEU A 149 -10.44 -17.30 -14.56
C LEU A 149 -9.91 -18.47 -15.37
N LEU A 150 -10.71 -19.54 -15.53
CA LEU A 150 -10.37 -20.70 -16.35
C LEU A 150 -10.13 -20.28 -17.81
N GLN A 151 -11.03 -19.48 -18.40
CA GLN A 151 -10.85 -18.93 -19.75
C GLN A 151 -9.54 -18.13 -19.89
N ARG A 152 -9.23 -17.28 -18.90
CA ARG A 152 -7.99 -16.47 -18.90
C ARG A 152 -6.73 -17.30 -18.79
N VAL A 153 -6.72 -18.36 -17.99
CA VAL A 153 -5.54 -19.23 -17.87
C VAL A 153 -5.37 -20.16 -19.07
N HIS A 154 -6.47 -20.60 -19.70
CA HIS A 154 -6.44 -21.38 -20.95
C HIS A 154 -5.86 -20.61 -22.13
N GLY A 155 -6.19 -19.32 -22.24
CA GLY A 155 -5.64 -18.45 -23.29
C GLY A 155 -4.12 -18.24 -23.20
N ARG A 156 -3.49 -18.60 -22.08
CA ARG A 156 -2.03 -18.55 -21.90
C ARG A 156 -1.41 -19.88 -22.33
N VAL A 157 -0.92 -19.94 -23.57
CA VAL A 157 -0.28 -21.12 -24.17
C VAL A 157 0.75 -21.74 -23.22
N GLY A 158 0.64 -23.05 -22.94
CA GLY A 158 1.68 -23.85 -22.28
C GLY A 158 1.44 -24.33 -20.84
N HIS A 159 0.23 -24.21 -20.26
CA HIS A 159 0.05 -24.44 -18.81
C HIS A 159 -1.22 -25.20 -18.39
N TYR A 160 -1.32 -26.49 -18.70
CA TYR A 160 -2.35 -27.39 -18.15
C TYR A 160 -2.38 -27.41 -16.59
N MET A 161 -1.27 -27.06 -15.92
CA MET A 161 -1.17 -26.91 -14.46
C MET A 161 -1.94 -25.71 -13.87
N LYS A 162 -2.45 -24.76 -14.67
CA LYS A 162 -3.15 -23.58 -14.13
C LYS A 162 -4.62 -23.86 -13.78
N ASP A 163 -5.25 -24.86 -14.38
CA ASP A 163 -6.66 -25.19 -14.14
C ASP A 163 -6.92 -25.73 -12.74
N SER A 164 -6.16 -26.74 -12.33
CA SER A 164 -6.24 -27.34 -11.00
C SER A 164 -5.90 -26.31 -9.92
N MET A 165 -4.97 -25.40 -10.21
CA MET A 165 -4.64 -24.28 -9.33
C MET A 165 -5.80 -23.29 -9.21
N VAL A 166 -6.44 -22.88 -10.31
CA VAL A 166 -7.63 -22.01 -10.27
C VAL A 166 -8.76 -22.65 -9.47
N LYS A 167 -9.05 -23.93 -9.74
CA LYS A 167 -10.08 -24.69 -9.01
C LYS A 167 -9.81 -24.74 -7.51
N SER A 168 -8.61 -25.18 -7.11
CA SER A 168 -8.24 -25.27 -5.69
C SER A 168 -8.20 -23.91 -4.98
N GLN A 169 -7.79 -22.84 -5.66
CA GLN A 169 -7.84 -21.50 -5.09
C GLN A 169 -9.27 -20.98 -4.96
N PHE A 170 -10.15 -21.28 -5.92
CA PHE A 170 -11.56 -20.90 -5.83
C PHE A 170 -12.30 -21.69 -4.74
N GLU A 171 -11.97 -22.97 -4.55
CA GLU A 171 -12.48 -23.78 -3.43
C GLU A 171 -12.00 -23.26 -2.06
N ALA A 172 -10.76 -22.76 -2.00
CA ALA A 172 -10.18 -22.19 -0.78
C ALA A 172 -10.55 -20.72 -0.54
N LEU A 173 -11.20 -20.06 -1.51
CA LEU A 173 -11.56 -18.65 -1.45
C LEU A 173 -12.71 -18.47 -0.45
N GLU A 174 -12.47 -17.61 0.53
CA GLU A 174 -13.49 -17.04 1.40
C GLU A 174 -13.70 -15.59 0.95
N PRO A 175 -14.72 -15.33 0.09
CA PRO A 175 -14.99 -13.99 -0.41
C PRO A 175 -15.12 -13.00 0.75
N PRO A 176 -14.58 -11.77 0.62
CA PRO A 176 -14.70 -10.77 1.65
C PRO A 176 -16.15 -10.52 2.06
N THR A 177 -16.35 -10.40 3.35
CA THR A 177 -17.67 -10.18 3.96
C THR A 177 -17.91 -8.70 4.24
N VAL A 178 -19.17 -8.29 4.44
CA VAL A 178 -19.53 -6.86 4.62
C VAL A 178 -18.94 -6.22 5.88
N ASP A 179 -18.48 -7.01 6.85
CA ASP A 179 -17.79 -6.53 8.04
C ASP A 179 -16.29 -6.29 7.82
N GLU A 180 -15.72 -6.77 6.71
CA GLU A 180 -14.35 -6.47 6.29
C GLU A 180 -14.31 -5.14 5.53
N ARG A 181 -14.49 -4.04 6.26
CA ARG A 181 -14.63 -2.66 5.72
C ARG A 181 -13.38 -2.13 5.01
N ASP A 182 -12.24 -2.77 5.25
CA ASP A 182 -10.95 -2.48 4.63
C ASP A 182 -10.76 -3.24 3.30
N VAL A 183 -11.79 -3.93 2.81
CA VAL A 183 -11.75 -4.67 1.55
C VAL A 183 -12.68 -4.05 0.52
N MET A 184 -12.11 -3.63 -0.61
CA MET A 184 -12.82 -3.07 -1.74
C MET A 184 -12.79 -4.06 -2.90
N SER A 185 -13.96 -4.45 -3.38
CA SER A 185 -14.09 -5.40 -4.50
C SER A 185 -14.06 -4.68 -5.84
N VAL A 186 -13.24 -5.17 -6.77
CA VAL A 186 -13.15 -4.70 -8.15
C VAL A 186 -13.54 -5.87 -9.06
N ASP A 187 -14.60 -5.70 -9.83
CA ASP A 187 -14.97 -6.68 -10.86
C ASP A 187 -13.94 -6.66 -11.98
N VAL A 188 -13.39 -7.83 -12.30
CA VAL A 188 -12.41 -7.97 -13.36
C VAL A 188 -12.98 -8.52 -14.67
N SER A 189 -14.30 -8.55 -14.85
CA SER A 189 -14.94 -9.04 -16.08
C SER A 189 -14.62 -8.20 -17.33
N GLY A 190 -14.29 -6.92 -17.15
CA GLY A 190 -13.93 -6.00 -18.22
C GLY A 190 -12.55 -6.24 -18.85
N ASP A 191 -12.19 -5.37 -19.80
CA ASP A 191 -10.84 -5.32 -20.35
C ASP A 191 -9.82 -4.80 -19.35
N PHE A 192 -8.55 -4.97 -19.68
CA PHE A 192 -7.43 -4.64 -18.82
C PHE A 192 -7.39 -3.17 -18.36
N ALA A 193 -7.64 -2.22 -19.27
CA ALA A 193 -7.58 -0.80 -18.96
C ALA A 193 -8.76 -0.39 -18.08
N SER A 194 -9.95 -0.93 -18.36
CA SER A 194 -11.14 -0.72 -17.53
C SER A 194 -10.93 -1.21 -16.09
N VAL A 195 -10.33 -2.39 -15.90
CA VAL A 195 -10.04 -2.93 -14.56
C VAL A 195 -9.01 -2.09 -13.80
N GLN A 196 -7.95 -1.64 -14.49
CA GLN A 196 -6.95 -0.74 -13.90
C GLN A 196 -7.57 0.58 -13.45
N GLN A 197 -8.44 1.16 -14.28
CA GLN A 197 -9.13 2.41 -13.98
C GLN A 197 -10.08 2.25 -12.78
N LEU A 198 -10.86 1.17 -12.70
CA LEU A 198 -11.72 0.89 -11.55
C LEU A 198 -10.91 0.74 -10.25
N ALA A 199 -9.78 0.04 -10.30
CA ALA A 199 -8.90 -0.11 -9.15
C ALA A 199 -8.32 1.26 -8.71
N LEU A 200 -7.94 2.11 -9.66
CA LEU A 200 -7.45 3.45 -9.38
C LEU A 200 -8.53 4.34 -8.74
N GLU A 201 -9.75 4.30 -9.25
CA GLU A 201 -10.88 5.05 -8.69
C GLU A 201 -11.15 4.67 -7.23
N VAL A 202 -11.13 3.37 -6.92
CA VAL A 202 -11.27 2.84 -5.56
C VAL A 202 -10.18 3.37 -4.63
N VAL A 203 -8.91 3.30 -5.05
CA VAL A 203 -7.78 3.79 -4.24
C VAL A 203 -7.88 5.31 -4.02
N ASN A 204 -8.19 6.09 -5.07
CA ASN A 204 -8.37 7.53 -4.95
C ASN A 204 -9.51 7.91 -4.01
N GLN A 205 -10.62 7.17 -4.03
CA GLN A 205 -11.74 7.41 -3.12
C GLN A 205 -11.31 7.22 -1.66
N VAL A 206 -10.60 6.14 -1.35
CA VAL A 206 -10.11 5.88 0.02
C VAL A 206 -9.10 6.95 0.45
N MET A 207 -8.13 7.29 -0.40
CA MET A 207 -7.16 8.35 -0.11
C MET A 207 -7.82 9.71 0.14
N THR A 208 -8.87 10.03 -0.61
CA THR A 208 -9.65 11.27 -0.43
C THR A 208 -10.41 11.26 0.89
N GLN A 209 -11.05 10.15 1.24
CA GLN A 209 -11.76 10.00 2.52
C GLN A 209 -10.79 10.12 3.70
N ASP A 210 -9.60 9.55 3.59
CA ASP A 210 -8.56 9.65 4.61
C ASP A 210 -8.08 11.09 4.82
N ALA A 211 -7.80 11.80 3.72
CA ALA A 211 -7.38 13.20 3.77
C ALA A 211 -8.41 14.11 4.46
N VAL A 212 -9.72 13.83 4.26
CA VAL A 212 -10.81 14.55 4.95
C VAL A 212 -10.83 14.25 6.45
N ILE A 213 -10.53 13.01 6.87
CA ILE A 213 -10.48 12.63 8.29
C ILE A 213 -9.29 13.30 8.98
N VAL A 214 -8.13 13.36 8.33
CA VAL A 214 -6.91 13.98 8.88
C VAL A 214 -7.02 15.51 8.96
N GLN A 215 -7.90 16.13 8.15
CA GLN A 215 -8.23 17.55 8.20
C GLN A 215 -9.66 17.78 8.73
N PRO A 216 -9.95 17.61 10.03
CA PRO A 216 -11.25 17.98 10.55
C PRO A 216 -11.47 19.48 10.30
N SER A 217 -12.61 19.79 9.70
CA SER A 217 -13.04 21.13 9.27
C SER A 217 -12.59 22.21 10.26
N GLN A 218 -11.80 23.18 9.78
CA GLN A 218 -11.73 24.47 10.44
C GLN A 218 -13.11 25.11 10.32
N ALA A 219 -13.93 24.93 11.35
CA ALA A 219 -15.18 25.64 11.59
C ALA A 219 -15.00 26.51 12.84
#